data_AF-A0A2W1JS34-F1
#
_entry.id   AF-A0A2W1JS34-F1
#
_cell.length_a   1.000
_cell.length_b   1.000
_cell.length_c   1.000
_cell.angle_alpha   90.00
_cell.angle_beta   90.00
_cell.angle_gamma   90.00
#
_symmetry.space_group_name_H-M   'P 1'
#
loop_
_entity.id
_entity.type
_entity.pdbx_description
1 polymer ?
#
loop_
_entity_poly.entity_id
_entity_poly.type
_entity_poly.pdbx_seq_one_letter_code
_entity_poly.pdbx_strand_id
1 'polypeptide(L)'
;MGLALGIHERQLRWFTAIGELIPLPEEIERQQKEQERQQKEQAEQREQQERQAKAQAEQREQQERQARQRLEAYLRSQGIDPEHLPE
;
A
#
# COMPACT_ATOMS: atom_id res chain seq x y z
N MET A 1 26.59 33.74 14.60
CA MET A 1 25.19 33.29 14.41
C MET A 1 24.37 33.93 15.51
N GLY A 2 23.40 34.78 15.16
CA GLY A 2 22.52 35.43 16.13
C GLY A 2 21.22 34.64 16.26
N LEU A 3 20.80 34.36 17.49
CA LEU A 3 19.46 33.84 17.78
C LEU A 3 18.62 35.03 18.25
N ALA A 4 17.41 35.16 17.71
CA ALA A 4 16.45 36.17 18.16
C ALA A 4 15.50 35.53 19.17
N LEU A 5 15.24 36.20 20.29
CA LEU A 5 14.21 35.76 21.24
C LEU A 5 12.93 36.56 20.95
N GLY A 6 11.85 35.86 20.63
CA GLY A 6 10.56 36.45 20.30
C GLY A 6 9.42 35.86 21.13
N ILE A 7 8.25 36.48 21.05
CA ILE A 7 7.03 35.99 21.70
C ILE A 7 6.19 35.26 20.65
N HIS A 8 5.91 33.98 20.87
CA HIS A 8 5.01 33.17 20.06
C HIS A 8 4.03 32.45 20.99
N GLU A 9 2.73 32.45 20.67
CA GLU A 9 1.71 31.79 21.51
C GLU A 9 1.73 32.25 23.00
N ARG A 10 2.03 33.53 23.25
CA ARG A 10 2.24 34.13 24.60
C ARG A 10 3.40 33.52 25.40
N GLN A 11 4.32 32.80 24.73
CA GLN A 11 5.51 32.20 25.33
C GLN A 11 6.78 32.73 24.66
N LEU A 12 7.89 32.77 25.40
CA LEU A 12 9.20 33.11 24.84
C LEU A 12 9.72 31.93 24.01
N ARG A 13 10.04 32.18 22.74
CA ARG A 13 10.59 31.19 21.81
C ARG A 13 11.80 31.74 21.08
N TRP A 14 12.72 30.84 20.75
CA TRP A 14 13.90 31.16 19.96
C TRP A 14 13.58 31.15 18.48
N PHE A 15 14.12 32.13 17.78
CA PHE A 15 13.99 32.33 16.34
C PHE A 15 15.38 32.38 15.72
N THR A 16 15.47 31.97 14.46
CA THR A 16 16.66 32.14 13.63
C THR A 16 16.91 33.64 13.36
N ALA A 17 18.11 33.98 12.88
CA ALA A 17 18.46 35.36 12.50
C ALA A 17 17.54 35.95 11.41
N ILE A 18 16.82 35.10 10.68
CA ILE A 18 15.86 35.48 9.63
C ILE A 18 14.41 35.43 10.11
N GLY A 19 14.17 35.25 11.42
CA GLY A 19 12.83 35.31 12.02
C GLY A 19 12.02 34.02 11.92
N GLU A 20 12.63 32.88 11.60
CA GLU A 20 11.95 31.58 11.63
C GLU A 20 11.95 31.01 13.04
N LEU A 21 10.80 30.52 13.50
CA LEU A 21 10.67 29.87 14.80
C LEU A 21 11.48 28.57 14.82
N ILE A 22 12.34 28.40 15.83
CA ILE A 22 13.11 27.17 15.98
C ILE A 22 12.22 26.12 16.69
N PRO A 23 11.88 25.01 16.01
CA PRO A 23 11.11 23.93 16.62
C PRO A 23 11.93 23.27 17.73
N LEU A 24 11.25 22.76 18.75
CA LEU A 24 11.93 22.04 19.83
C LEU A 24 12.42 20.67 19.32
N PRO A 25 13.52 20.14 19.87
CA PRO A 25 13.98 18.79 19.55
C PRO A 25 12.88 17.75 19.68
N GLU A 26 12.08 17.81 20.77
CA GLU A 26 10.96 16.91 21.00
C GLU A 26 9.86 17.01 19.93
N GLU A 27 9.67 18.18 19.34
CA GLU A 27 8.68 18.40 18.27
C GLU A 27 9.17 17.81 16.94
N ILE A 28 10.47 17.95 16.65
CA ILE A 28 11.11 17.29 15.52
C ILE A 28 11.05 15.77 15.68
N GLU A 29 11.37 15.24 16.86
CA GLU A 29 11.29 13.80 17.13
C GLU A 29 9.86 13.25 16.98
N ARG A 30 8.85 13.99 17.45
CA ARG A 30 7.45 13.63 17.26
C ARG A 30 7.07 13.61 15.78
N GLN A 31 7.45 14.63 15.01
CA GLN A 31 7.18 14.66 13.56
C GLN A 31 7.85 13.49 12.83
N GLN A 32 9.11 13.19 13.14
CA GLN A 32 9.84 12.08 12.53
C GLN A 32 9.17 10.73 12.83
N LYS A 33 8.77 10.52 14.09
CA LYS A 33 8.08 9.30 14.52
C LYS A 33 6.71 9.16 13.86
N GLU A 34 5.99 10.25 13.66
CA GLU A 34 4.70 10.25 12.97
C GLU A 34 4.87 9.96 11.47
N GLN A 35 5.87 10.56 10.82
CA GLN A 35 6.21 10.24 9.43
C GLN A 35 6.60 8.77 9.27
N GLU A 36 7.43 8.23 10.16
CA GLU A 36 7.83 6.82 10.11
C GLU A 36 6.62 5.88 10.25
N ARG A 37 5.68 6.20 11.15
CA ARG A 37 4.42 5.45 11.30
C ARG A 37 3.58 5.50 10.02
N GLN A 38 3.39 6.68 9.44
CA GLN A 38 2.62 6.83 8.20
C GLN A 38 3.24 6.05 7.05
N GLN A 39 4.57 6.08 6.91
CA GLN A 39 5.29 5.34 5.89
C GLN A 39 5.12 3.83 6.09
N LYS A 40 5.20 3.37 7.33
CA LYS A 40 4.98 1.97 7.68
C LYS A 40 3.54 1.52 7.37
N GLU A 41 2.54 2.29 7.79
CA GLU A 41 1.12 2.00 7.49
C GLU A 41 0.87 1.97 5.98
N GLN A 42 1.47 2.89 5.22
CA GLN A 42 1.33 2.88 3.76
C GLN A 42 1.99 1.64 3.13
N ALA A 43 3.15 1.20 3.63
CA ALA A 43 3.79 -0.03 3.16
C ALA A 43 2.94 -1.27 3.48
N GLU A 44 2.40 -1.36 4.69
CA GLU A 44 1.52 -2.45 5.12
C GLU A 44 0.24 -2.50 4.26
N GLN A 45 -0.35 -1.34 3.96
CA GLN A 45 -1.54 -1.25 3.10
C GLN A 45 -1.25 -1.72 1.67
N ARG A 46 -0.10 -1.34 1.10
CA ARG A 46 0.31 -1.80 -0.24
C ARG A 46 0.54 -3.30 -0.27
N GLU A 47 1.21 -3.86 0.74
CA GLU A 47 1.43 -5.30 0.84
C GLU A 47 0.10 -6.06 0.94
N GLN A 48 -0.83 -5.56 1.75
CA GLN A 48 -2.15 -6.17 1.88
C GLN A 48 -2.93 -6.14 0.56
N GLN A 49 -2.87 -5.02 -0.18
CA GLN A 49 -3.50 -4.89 -1.47
C GLN A 49 -2.90 -5.87 -2.51
N GLU A 50 -1.57 -6.01 -2.53
CA GLU A 50 -0.90 -6.96 -3.42
C GLU A 50 -1.27 -8.40 -3.10
N ARG A 51 -1.29 -8.78 -1.81
CA ARG A 51 -1.73 -10.12 -1.38
C ARG A 51 -3.17 -10.40 -1.81
N GLN A 52 -4.07 -9.41 -1.66
CA GLN A 52 -5.46 -9.55 -2.06
C GLN A 52 -5.62 -9.71 -3.58
N ALA A 53 -4.89 -8.92 -4.37
CA ALA A 53 -4.89 -9.02 -5.83
C ALA A 53 -4.36 -10.38 -6.29
N LYS A 54 -3.28 -10.87 -5.67
CA LYS A 54 -2.71 -12.19 -5.97
C LYS A 54 -3.71 -13.31 -5.65
N ALA A 55 -4.30 -13.29 -4.46
CA ALA A 55 -5.29 -14.28 -4.07
C ALA A 55 -6.51 -14.29 -5.01
N GLN A 56 -6.96 -13.13 -5.47
CA GLN A 56 -8.05 -13.02 -6.44
C GLN A 56 -7.66 -13.59 -7.81
N ALA A 57 -6.44 -13.35 -8.27
CA ALA A 57 -5.94 -13.91 -9.53
C ALA A 57 -5.85 -15.43 -9.46
N GLU A 58 -5.30 -15.98 -8.36
CA GLU A 58 -5.22 -17.42 -8.12
C GLU A 58 -6.62 -18.06 -8.10
N GLN A 59 -7.59 -17.42 -7.44
CA GLN A 59 -8.97 -17.90 -7.41
C GLN A 59 -9.61 -17.93 -8.81
N ARG A 60 -9.39 -16.90 -9.63
CA ARG A 60 -9.90 -16.86 -11.01
C ARG A 60 -9.26 -17.95 -11.87
N GLU A 61 -7.95 -18.16 -11.76
CA GLU A 61 -7.26 -19.21 -12.49
C GLU A 61 -7.80 -20.59 -12.12
N GLN A 62 -8.00 -20.85 -10.82
CA GLN A 62 -8.59 -22.12 -10.37
C GLN A 62 -10.01 -22.33 -10.91
N GLN A 63 -10.85 -21.29 -10.89
CA GLN A 63 -12.19 -21.36 -11.46
C GLN A 63 -12.15 -21.64 -12.98
N GLU A 64 -11.26 -20.99 -13.72
CA GLU A 64 -11.12 -21.22 -15.15
C GLU A 64 -10.64 -22.66 -15.44
N ARG A 65 -9.65 -23.16 -14.69
CA ARG A 65 -9.19 -24.55 -14.82
C ARG A 65 -10.32 -25.54 -14.53
N GLN A 66 -11.10 -25.32 -13.48
CA GLN A 66 -12.25 -26.18 -13.16
C GLN A 66 -13.34 -26.11 -14.25
N ALA A 67 -13.62 -24.92 -14.77
CA ALA A 67 -14.59 -24.75 -15.85
C ALA A 67 -14.14 -25.47 -17.13
N ARG A 68 -12.86 -25.35 -17.50
CA ARG A 68 -12.26 -26.08 -18.63
C ARG A 68 -12.35 -27.58 -18.44
N GLN A 69 -11.92 -28.10 -17.29
CA GLN A 69 -12.00 -29.54 -17.01
C GLN A 69 -13.43 -30.08 -17.11
N ARG A 70 -14.42 -29.32 -16.61
CA ARG A 70 -15.84 -29.70 -16.73
C ARG A 70 -16.31 -29.69 -18.19
N LEU A 71 -15.89 -28.70 -18.97
CA LEU A 71 -16.24 -28.60 -20.38
C LEU A 71 -15.60 -29.74 -21.18
N GLU A 72 -14.32 -30.03 -20.96
CA GLU A 72 -13.61 -31.16 -21.58
C GLU A 72 -14.27 -32.50 -21.24
N ALA A 73 -14.63 -32.71 -19.97
CA ALA A 73 -15.35 -33.92 -19.55
C ALA A 73 -16.73 -34.03 -20.22
N TYR A 74 -17.44 -32.91 -20.34
CA TYR A 74 -18.72 -32.85 -21.04
C TYR A 74 -18.57 -33.17 -22.53
N LEU A 75 -17.61 -32.56 -23.23
CA LEU A 75 -17.35 -32.83 -24.65
C LEU A 75 -17.01 -34.31 -24.89
N ARG A 76 -16.12 -34.89 -24.07
CA ARG A 76 -15.80 -36.32 -24.13
C ARG A 76 -17.03 -37.20 -23.90
N SER A 77 -17.92 -36.83 -22.98
CA SER A 77 -19.18 -37.57 -22.76
C SER A 77 -20.12 -37.55 -23.98
N GLN A 78 -20.01 -36.54 -24.85
CA GLN A 78 -20.77 -36.43 -26.09
C GLN A 78 -20.06 -37.12 -27.28
N GLY A 79 -18.91 -37.76 -27.04
CA GLY A 79 -18.10 -38.40 -28.09
C GLY A 79 -17.30 -37.41 -28.94
N ILE A 80 -17.18 -36.16 -28.49
CA ILE A 80 -16.39 -35.12 -29.15
C ILE A 80 -15.04 -35.07 -28.46
N ASP A 81 -13.96 -35.22 -29.22
CA ASP A 81 -12.62 -35.13 -28.68
C ASP A 81 -12.24 -33.65 -28.47
N PRO A 82 -12.02 -33.19 -27.21
CA PRO A 82 -11.78 -31.77 -26.93
C PRO A 82 -10.45 -31.26 -27.52
N GLU A 83 -9.50 -32.14 -27.86
CA GLU A 83 -8.27 -31.76 -28.56
C GLU A 83 -8.43 -31.72 -30.09
N HIS A 84 -9.56 -32.17 -30.61
CA HIS A 84 -9.86 -32.25 -32.04
C HIS A 84 -11.23 -31.61 -32.35
N LEU A 85 -11.46 -30.41 -31.81
CA LEU A 85 -12.60 -29.59 -32.19
C LEU A 85 -12.46 -29.17 -33.67
N PRO A 86 -13.48 -29.38 -34.52
CA PRO A 86 -13.47 -28.83 -35.87
C PRO A 86 -13.48 -27.29 -35.82
N GLU A 87 -12.63 -26.63 -36.62
CA GLU A 87 -12.63 -25.17 -36.81
C GLU A 87 -13.95 -24.63 -37.37
#